data_AF-A0A136KWF6-F1
#
_entry.id   AF-A0A136KWF6-F1
#
_cell.length_a   1.000
_cell.length_b   1.000
_cell.length_c   1.000
_cell.angle_alpha   90.00
_cell.angle_beta   90.00
_cell.angle_gamma   90.00
#
_symmetry.space_group_name_H-M   'P 1'
#
loop_
_entity.id
_entity.type
_entity.pdbx_description
1 polymer ?
#
loop_
_entity_poly.entity_id
_entity_poly.type
_entity_poly.pdbx_seq_one_letter_code
_entity_poly.pdbx_strand_id
1 'polypeptide(L)'
;MQRLNSLTQVVSAASTVADIARKALHYSFIVSPSMTLYVHIAGGALQLQRTGGSVIEISAALQAPFAWRTAAEQDDAGVYFVALRRAVVGGIARATFTLSVPQTVYVILRLEDADFTLGSITGTLELPPSAAGEVRIASSAAGL
;
A
#
# COMPACT_ATOMS: atom_id res chain seq x y z
N MET A 1 -49.31 -29.33 17.14
CA MET A 1 -48.66 -28.49 16.10
C MET A 1 -48.42 -27.05 16.58
N GLN A 2 -47.93 -26.84 17.81
CA GLN A 2 -47.77 -25.50 18.42
C GLN A 2 -46.34 -25.20 18.86
N ARG A 3 -45.41 -26.15 18.64
CA ARG A 3 -43.97 -26.03 18.95
C ARG A 3 -43.08 -25.92 17.71
N LEU A 4 -43.66 -25.65 16.53
CA LEU A 4 -42.90 -25.39 15.30
C LEU A 4 -42.84 -23.90 14.93
N ASN A 5 -43.62 -23.02 15.57
CA ASN A 5 -43.63 -21.58 15.30
C ASN A 5 -42.68 -20.77 16.19
N SER A 6 -42.02 -21.40 17.18
CA SER A 6 -41.08 -20.72 18.09
C SER A 6 -39.61 -20.80 17.66
N LEU A 7 -39.30 -21.45 16.53
CA LEU A 7 -37.94 -21.57 15.99
C LEU A 7 -37.65 -20.66 14.79
N THR A 8 -38.65 -19.94 14.28
CA THR A 8 -38.48 -18.89 13.25
C THR A 8 -38.47 -17.48 13.83
N GLN A 9 -38.57 -17.34 15.15
CA GLN A 9 -38.53 -16.06 15.87
C GLN A 9 -37.18 -15.82 16.58
N VAL A 10 -36.10 -16.34 16.01
CA VAL A 10 -34.75 -15.77 16.17
C VAL A 10 -34.49 -14.91 14.93
N VAL A 11 -35.32 -13.88 14.80
CA VAL A 11 -35.15 -12.83 13.80
C VAL A 11 -33.98 -11.97 14.26
N SER A 12 -32.89 -12.07 13.50
CA SER A 12 -31.87 -11.05 13.29
C SER A 12 -31.26 -10.42 14.54
N ALA A 13 -30.42 -11.20 15.24
CA ALA A 13 -29.33 -10.61 16.01
C ALA A 13 -28.28 -10.05 15.03
N ALA A 14 -28.38 -8.74 14.77
CA ALA A 14 -27.31 -7.82 14.39
C ALA A 14 -26.10 -8.39 13.60
N SER A 15 -26.32 -8.80 12.35
CA SER A 15 -25.27 -8.76 11.33
C SER A 15 -25.53 -7.58 10.41
N THR A 16 -25.53 -6.37 10.96
CA THR A 16 -25.15 -5.22 10.13
C THR A 16 -23.67 -5.40 9.86
N VAL A 17 -23.33 -6.22 8.86
CA VAL A 17 -22.11 -6.00 8.10
C VAL A 17 -22.31 -4.59 7.56
N ALA A 18 -21.81 -3.59 8.29
CA ALA A 18 -21.77 -2.23 7.80
C ALA A 18 -21.12 -2.33 6.42
N ASP A 19 -21.85 -1.93 5.38
CA ASP A 19 -21.34 -1.95 4.01
C ASP A 19 -19.94 -1.34 4.03
N ILE A 20 -18.92 -2.20 3.89
CA ILE A 20 -17.54 -1.75 3.93
C ILE A 20 -17.35 -0.97 2.63
N ALA A 21 -17.51 0.35 2.71
CA ALA A 21 -17.29 1.25 1.60
C ALA A 21 -15.90 0.95 1.01
N ARG A 22 -15.82 0.91 -0.32
CA ARG A 22 -14.58 0.71 -1.07
C ARG A 22 -14.30 1.94 -1.90
N LYS A 23 -13.04 2.35 -1.99
CA LYS A 23 -12.59 3.43 -2.87
C LYS A 23 -11.33 3.00 -3.60
N ALA A 24 -11.30 3.21 -4.91
CA ALA A 24 -10.09 3.11 -5.71
C ALA A 24 -9.56 4.52 -5.99
N LEU A 25 -8.26 4.72 -5.83
CA LEU A 25 -7.55 5.94 -6.20
C LEU A 25 -6.44 5.56 -7.18
N HIS A 26 -6.23 6.39 -8.19
CA HIS A 26 -5.18 6.22 -9.17
C HIS A 26 -4.45 7.54 -9.38
N TYR A 27 -3.12 7.50 -9.30
CA TYR A 27 -2.22 8.62 -9.53
C TYR A 27 -1.21 8.25 -10.61
N SER A 28 -0.88 9.21 -11.47
CA SER A 28 0.10 9.04 -12.54
C SER A 28 0.98 10.28 -12.58
N PHE A 29 2.30 10.07 -12.60
CA PHE A 29 3.30 11.13 -12.57
C PHE A 29 4.32 10.90 -13.67
N ILE A 30 4.56 11.89 -14.52
CA ILE A 30 5.64 11.88 -15.50
C ILE A 30 6.93 12.26 -14.79
N VAL A 31 7.98 11.47 -14.96
CA VAL A 31 9.21 11.62 -14.18
C VAL A 31 10.44 11.62 -15.08
N SER A 32 11.44 12.40 -14.69
CA SER A 32 12.77 12.34 -15.28
C SER A 32 13.59 11.18 -14.70
N PRO A 33 14.65 10.72 -15.39
CA PRO A 33 15.58 9.75 -14.82
C PRO A 33 16.23 10.28 -13.54
N SER A 34 16.48 9.40 -12.58
CA SER A 34 17.10 9.71 -11.27
C SER A 34 16.24 10.53 -10.31
N MET A 35 14.98 10.78 -10.64
CA MET A 35 14.03 11.38 -9.69
C MET A 35 13.74 10.43 -8.53
N THR A 36 13.38 10.97 -7.36
CA THR A 36 13.06 10.16 -6.18
C THR A 36 11.55 9.99 -6.02
N LEU A 37 11.13 8.77 -5.70
CA LEU A 37 9.81 8.44 -5.19
C LEU A 37 9.94 8.17 -3.70
N TYR A 38 9.31 9.02 -2.88
CA TYR A 38 9.17 8.80 -1.44
C TYR A 38 7.78 8.29 -1.11
N VAL A 39 7.70 7.17 -0.40
CA VAL A 39 6.45 6.51 -0.03
C VAL A 39 6.41 6.30 1.48
N HIS A 40 5.37 6.83 2.13
CA HIS A 40 5.11 6.58 3.55
C HIS A 40 3.76 5.87 3.71
N ILE A 41 3.80 4.62 4.17
CA ILE A 41 2.60 3.82 4.41
C ILE A 41 2.60 3.36 5.87
N ALA A 42 1.51 3.65 6.59
CA ALA A 42 1.25 3.13 7.92
C ALA A 42 0.01 2.22 7.88
N GLY A 43 0.25 0.90 7.90
CA GLY A 43 -0.74 -0.16 7.74
C GLY A 43 -1.03 -0.55 6.29
N GLY A 44 -1.58 -1.77 6.11
CA GLY A 44 -2.00 -2.27 4.80
C GLY A 44 -0.91 -3.04 4.06
N ALA A 45 -1.14 -3.33 2.78
CA ALA A 45 -0.21 -4.09 1.95
C ALA A 45 0.29 -3.25 0.77
N LEU A 46 1.61 -3.14 0.64
CA LEU A 46 2.29 -2.48 -0.47
C LEU A 46 2.87 -3.52 -1.44
N GLN A 47 2.56 -3.35 -2.72
CA GLN A 47 3.17 -4.08 -3.83
C GLN A 47 3.93 -3.09 -4.71
N LEU A 48 5.23 -3.30 -4.86
CA LEU A 48 6.06 -2.51 -5.77
C LEU A 48 6.55 -3.40 -6.92
N GLN A 49 6.44 -2.88 -8.14
CA GLN A 49 7.00 -3.49 -9.34
C GLN A 49 7.83 -2.47 -10.11
N ARG A 50 8.95 -2.94 -10.69
CA ARG A 50 9.78 -2.13 -11.57
C ARG A 50 9.31 -2.25 -13.02
N THR A 51 9.18 -1.11 -13.70
CA THR A 51 8.74 -1.01 -15.09
C THR A 51 9.77 -0.27 -15.95
N GLY A 52 9.62 -0.37 -17.28
CA GLY A 52 10.28 0.56 -18.21
C GLY A 52 9.49 1.86 -18.36
N GLY A 53 10.12 2.88 -18.94
CA GLY A 53 9.47 4.15 -19.28
C GLY A 53 9.76 5.29 -18.28
N SER A 54 8.88 6.29 -18.27
CA SER A 54 9.06 7.55 -17.53
C SER A 54 7.82 7.97 -16.76
N VAL A 55 7.00 7.00 -16.32
CA VAL A 55 5.77 7.24 -15.58
C VAL A 55 5.75 6.39 -14.32
N ILE A 56 5.48 7.04 -13.18
CA ILE A 56 5.13 6.37 -11.93
C ILE A 56 3.61 6.24 -11.88
N GLU A 57 3.11 5.04 -11.61
CA GLU A 57 1.69 4.80 -11.36
C GLU A 57 1.48 4.29 -9.95
N ILE A 58 0.51 4.88 -9.24
CA ILE A 58 0.15 4.50 -7.88
C ILE A 58 -1.34 4.22 -7.84
N SER A 59 -1.71 3.00 -7.48
CA SER A 59 -3.09 2.59 -7.27
C SER A 59 -3.33 2.27 -5.80
N ALA A 60 -4.41 2.76 -5.22
CA ALA A 60 -4.81 2.44 -3.85
C ALA A 60 -6.24 1.90 -3.82
N ALA A 61 -6.40 0.66 -3.35
CA ALA A 61 -7.68 0.03 -3.09
C ALA A 61 -7.96 0.07 -1.57
N LEU A 62 -8.84 0.98 -1.15
CA LEU A 62 -9.13 1.24 0.25
C LEU A 62 -10.44 0.59 0.67
N GLN A 63 -10.40 -0.21 1.73
CA GLN A 63 -11.59 -0.62 2.48
C GLN A 63 -11.76 0.33 3.67
N ALA A 64 -12.99 0.75 3.93
CA ALA A 64 -13.31 1.82 4.89
C ALA A 64 -12.45 3.09 4.64
N PRO A 65 -12.60 3.78 3.49
CA PRO A 65 -11.77 4.93 3.09
C PRO A 65 -11.66 6.03 4.14
N PHE A 66 -12.68 6.20 4.98
CA PHE A 66 -12.70 7.16 6.09
C PHE A 66 -11.61 6.89 7.15
N ALA A 67 -11.11 5.65 7.21
CA ALA A 67 -10.01 5.23 8.06
C ALA A 67 -8.63 5.56 7.47
N TRP A 68 -8.55 6.19 6.29
CA TRP A 68 -7.28 6.47 5.61
C TRP A 68 -7.10 7.96 5.33
N ARG A 69 -5.88 8.45 5.53
CA ARG A 69 -5.42 9.74 5.03
C ARG A 69 -4.43 9.49 3.90
N THR A 70 -4.81 9.91 2.69
CA THR A 70 -3.99 9.74 1.49
C THR A 70 -3.64 11.08 0.89
N ALA A 71 -2.38 11.28 0.53
CA ALA A 71 -1.91 12.44 -0.20
C ALA A 71 -0.87 12.01 -1.25
N ALA A 72 -0.87 12.69 -2.39
CA ALA A 72 0.10 12.47 -3.44
C ALA A 72 0.45 13.82 -4.08
N GLU A 73 1.74 14.12 -4.21
CA GLU A 73 2.24 15.38 -4.73
C GLU A 73 3.53 15.13 -5.53
N GLN A 74 3.80 16.02 -6.49
CA GLN A 74 5.05 16.04 -7.24
C GLN A 74 5.60 17.46 -7.26
N ASP A 75 6.90 17.59 -7.01
CA ASP A 75 7.67 18.82 -7.14
C ASP A 75 8.98 18.56 -7.91
N ASP A 76 9.91 19.53 -7.86
CA ASP A 76 11.22 19.42 -8.52
C ASP A 76 12.15 18.36 -7.92
N ALA A 77 11.93 17.98 -6.65
CA ALA A 77 12.75 17.00 -5.93
C ALA A 77 12.22 15.56 -6.13
N GLY A 78 10.91 15.38 -6.29
CA GLY A 78 10.36 14.09 -6.65
C GLY A 78 8.85 13.91 -6.50
N VAL A 79 8.44 12.65 -6.43
CA VAL A 79 7.06 12.24 -6.14
C VAL A 79 6.97 11.81 -4.68
N TYR A 80 5.94 12.29 -3.99
CA TYR A 80 5.63 11.95 -2.61
C TYR A 80 4.27 11.28 -2.57
N PHE A 81 4.19 10.10 -1.96
CA PHE A 81 2.93 9.42 -1.67
C PHE A 81 2.86 9.04 -0.21
N VAL A 82 1.78 9.45 0.46
CA VAL A 82 1.56 9.19 1.88
C VAL A 82 0.19 8.54 2.05
N ALA A 83 0.14 7.41 2.76
CA ALA A 83 -1.09 6.74 3.15
C ALA A 83 -1.03 6.29 4.62
N LEU A 84 -1.76 6.99 5.49
CA LEU A 84 -1.75 6.73 6.93
C LEU A 84 -3.11 6.21 7.38
N ARG A 85 -3.10 5.05 8.03
CA ARG A 85 -4.29 4.54 8.70
C ARG A 85 -4.59 5.35 9.96
N ARG A 86 -5.84 5.76 10.11
CA ARG A 86 -6.38 6.38 11.33
C ARG A 86 -6.80 5.29 12.30
N ALA A 87 -6.62 5.53 13.59
CA ALA A 87 -7.26 4.73 14.62
C ALA A 87 -8.79 4.92 14.50
N VAL A 88 -9.50 3.82 14.21
CA VAL A 88 -10.97 3.78 14.15
C VAL A 88 -11.42 2.66 15.08
N VAL A 89 -12.39 2.96 15.95
CA VAL A 89 -12.99 1.99 16.86
C VAL A 89 -13.89 1.02 16.07
N GLY A 90 -13.68 -0.28 16.26
CA GLY A 90 -14.62 -1.32 15.82
C GLY A 90 -14.47 -1.84 14.38
N GLY A 91 -13.40 -1.49 13.64
CA GLY A 91 -13.23 -1.94 12.25
C GLY A 91 -11.79 -2.31 11.87
N ILE A 92 -11.63 -3.45 11.19
CA ILE A 92 -10.41 -3.79 10.46
C ILE A 92 -10.45 -3.04 9.13
N ALA A 93 -9.75 -1.92 9.03
CA ALA A 93 -9.54 -1.22 7.76
C ALA A 93 -8.35 -1.87 7.04
N ARG A 94 -8.55 -2.23 5.77
CA ARG A 94 -7.50 -2.79 4.90
C ARG A 94 -7.27 -1.86 3.72
N ALA A 95 -6.04 -1.80 3.25
CA ALA A 95 -5.70 -1.15 2.01
C ALA A 95 -4.65 -1.96 1.27
N THR A 96 -4.76 -1.95 -0.06
CA THR A 96 -3.72 -2.44 -0.96
C THR A 96 -3.22 -1.28 -1.79
N PHE A 97 -1.90 -1.09 -1.81
CA PHE A 97 -1.21 -0.08 -2.59
C PHE A 97 -0.36 -0.79 -3.63
N THR A 98 -0.53 -0.44 -4.90
CA THR A 98 0.24 -1.01 -6.01
C THR A 98 1.00 0.11 -6.71
N LEU A 99 2.32 -0.02 -6.76
CA LEU A 99 3.24 0.96 -7.32
C LEU A 99 3.97 0.36 -8.52
N SER A 100 3.75 0.96 -9.68
CA SER A 100 4.56 0.71 -10.89
C SER A 100 5.58 1.83 -11.02
N VAL A 101 6.87 1.51 -10.88
CA VAL A 101 7.93 2.51 -10.78
C VAL A 101 9.01 2.26 -11.85
N PRO A 102 9.40 3.27 -12.65
CA PRO A 102 10.49 3.13 -13.59
C PRO A 102 11.79 2.64 -12.94
N GLN A 103 12.59 1.86 -13.66
CA GLN A 103 13.89 1.37 -13.16
C GLN A 103 14.88 2.49 -12.82
N THR A 104 14.73 3.66 -13.45
CA THR A 104 15.61 4.82 -13.27
C THR A 104 15.25 5.70 -12.08
N VAL A 105 14.13 5.43 -11.39
CA VAL A 105 13.65 6.20 -10.24
C VAL A 105 14.20 5.62 -8.95
N TYR A 106 14.78 6.49 -8.12
CA TYR A 106 15.18 6.10 -6.77
C TYR A 106 13.96 5.97 -5.88
N VAL A 107 13.88 4.94 -5.03
CA VAL A 107 12.68 4.67 -4.21
C VAL A 107 13.08 4.63 -2.74
N ILE A 108 12.40 5.43 -1.94
CA ILE A 108 12.50 5.43 -0.48
C ILE A 108 11.15 4.97 0.09
N LEU A 109 11.16 3.89 0.84
CA LEU A 109 9.96 3.35 1.49
C LEU A 109 10.07 3.53 3.02
N ARG A 110 9.11 4.24 3.59
CA ARG A 110 8.86 4.28 5.04
C ARG A 110 7.59 3.49 5.32
N LEU A 111 7.75 2.31 5.91
CA LEU A 111 6.65 1.38 6.17
C LEU A 111 6.49 1.17 7.68
N GLU A 112 5.26 1.33 8.18
CA GLU A 112 4.91 1.14 9.59
C GLU A 112 3.76 0.13 9.65
N ASP A 113 3.96 -1.02 10.29
CA ASP A 113 2.97 -2.12 10.38
C ASP A 113 2.32 -2.51 9.04
N ALA A 114 3.13 -2.53 7.97
CA ALA A 114 2.67 -2.81 6.62
C ALA A 114 3.33 -4.07 6.04
N ASP A 115 2.55 -4.82 5.26
CA ASP A 115 3.08 -5.91 4.45
C ASP A 115 3.74 -5.32 3.20
N PHE A 116 4.94 -5.80 2.84
CA PHE A 116 5.65 -5.36 1.64
C PHE A 116 5.93 -6.53 0.71
N THR A 117 5.59 -6.37 -0.55
CA THR A 117 5.94 -7.27 -1.64
C THR A 117 6.70 -6.50 -2.71
N LEU A 118 7.89 -6.98 -3.05
CA LEU A 118 8.70 -6.46 -4.13
C LEU A 118 8.72 -7.46 -5.29
N GLY A 119 8.16 -7.07 -6.43
CA GLY A 119 8.15 -7.87 -7.64
C GLY A 119 9.50 -7.85 -8.35
N SER A 120 9.93 -9.03 -8.83
CA SER A 120 11.02 -9.27 -9.78
C SER A 120 12.18 -8.28 -9.72
N ILE A 121 13.14 -8.55 -8.84
CA ILE A 121 14.39 -7.79 -8.75
C ILE A 121 15.54 -8.52 -9.43
N THR A 122 16.45 -7.75 -10.04
CA THR A 122 17.75 -8.22 -10.51
C THR A 122 18.83 -7.52 -9.69
N GLY A 123 19.53 -8.28 -8.84
CA GLY A 123 20.56 -7.73 -7.96
C GLY A 123 20.59 -8.42 -6.60
N THR A 124 21.14 -7.73 -5.60
CA THR A 124 21.30 -8.22 -4.24
C THR A 124 20.36 -7.49 -3.29
N LEU A 125 19.56 -8.24 -2.55
CA LEU A 125 18.69 -7.75 -1.47
C LEU A 125 19.34 -8.07 -0.12
N GLU A 126 19.68 -7.04 0.65
CA GLU A 126 20.26 -7.18 1.98
C GLU A 126 19.21 -6.82 3.03
N LEU A 127 18.82 -7.81 3.83
CA LEU A 127 17.90 -7.65 4.96
C LEU A 127 18.69 -7.81 6.26
N PRO A 128 19.04 -6.73 6.95
CA PRO A 128 19.74 -6.84 8.22
C PRO A 128 18.79 -7.31 9.33
N PRO A 129 19.33 -7.69 10.50
CA PRO A 129 18.52 -8.00 11.67
C PRO A 129 17.55 -6.86 11.98
N SER A 130 16.32 -7.18 12.40
CA SER A 130 15.23 -6.22 12.63
C SER A 130 15.57 -5.06 13.57
N ALA A 131 16.59 -5.22 14.44
CA ALA A 131 17.09 -4.18 15.33
C ALA A 131 17.95 -3.10 14.63
N ALA A 132 18.43 -3.34 13.41
CA ALA A 132 19.31 -2.44 12.65
C ALA A 132 18.56 -1.39 11.81
N GLY A 133 17.23 -1.53 11.65
CA GLY A 133 16.33 -0.45 11.20
C GLY A 133 16.30 -0.10 9.70
N GLU A 134 17.23 -0.56 8.86
CA GLU A 134 17.29 -0.18 7.43
C GLU A 134 17.45 -1.39 6.50
N VAL A 135 16.52 -1.62 5.56
CA VAL A 135 16.68 -2.63 4.50
C VAL A 135 17.28 -1.98 3.26
N ARG A 136 18.35 -2.56 2.71
CA ARG A 136 19.08 -1.98 1.56
C ARG A 136 19.05 -2.93 0.36
N ILE A 137 18.82 -2.35 -0.82
CA ILE A 137 18.87 -3.07 -2.10
C ILE A 137 19.99 -2.47 -2.93
N ALA A 138 20.94 -3.31 -3.34
CA ALA A 138 22.07 -2.90 -4.16
C ALA A 138 22.03 -3.64 -5.50
N SER A 139 22.23 -2.89 -6.59
CA SER A 139 22.59 -3.50 -7.86
C SER A 139 24.08 -3.83 -7.83
N SER A 140 24.43 -5.10 -7.98
CA SER A 140 25.81 -5.46 -8.30
C SER A 140 26.10 -5.01 -9.74
N ALA A 141 26.97 -4.01 -9.90
CA ALA A 141 27.67 -3.85 -11.16
C ALA A 141 28.74 -4.94 -11.21
N ALA A 142 28.36 -6.13 -11.68
CA ALA A 142 29.36 -7.08 -12.14
C ALA A 142 30.10 -6.41 -13.30
N GLY A 143 31.36 -6.06 -13.07
CA GLY A 143 32.23 -5.55 -14.10
C GLY A 143 32.43 -6.62 -15.19
N LEU A 144 32.41 -6.14 -16.43
CA LEU A 144 32.74 -6.80 -17.70
C LEU A 144 31.70 -7.81 -18.24
#